data_AF-A0A193KWZ5-F1
#
_entry.id   AF-A0A193KWZ5-F1
#
_cell.length_a   1.000
_cell.length_b   1.000
_cell.length_c   1.000
_cell.angle_alpha   90.00
_cell.angle_beta   90.00
_cell.angle_gamma   90.00
#
_symmetry.space_group_name_H-M   'P 1'
#
loop_
_entity.id
_entity.type
_entity.pdbx_description
1 polymer ?
#
loop_
_entity_poly.entity_id
_entity_poly.type
_entity_poly.pdbx_seq_one_letter_code
_entity_poly.pdbx_strand_id
1 'polypeptide(L)'
;MAEVKLLGAWGSPFSRRVEMALKLKGVEYEYIEEDLANKSPLLLKYNPIHKKVPVLLHNGKTMAESLVILEYIDETWKSNPILPEDPYDKAMARFWAKFIDEKCMPAIWQIMLSKENEREKAIEEAIQHLKTLENELKDKKFFGGETIGLVDIVANFIGFWLGAVQEATGMELVNKERFPVLCKWIDEYVNCSVVKENLPPRDKLIAFLRPRLSASSWKY
;
A
#
# COMPACT_ATOMS: atom_id res chain seq x y z
N MET A 1 -20.73 10.77 17.87
CA MET A 1 -19.85 10.62 16.69
C MET A 1 -20.18 9.30 16.01
N ALA A 2 -20.02 9.20 14.69
CA ALA A 2 -20.22 7.94 14.00
C ALA A 2 -19.18 6.90 14.45
N GLU A 3 -19.59 5.64 14.59
CA GLU A 3 -18.69 4.57 15.02
C GLU A 3 -17.91 4.04 13.79
N VAL A 4 -16.58 4.23 13.81
CA VAL A 4 -15.67 3.76 12.77
C VAL A 4 -14.72 2.72 13.37
N LYS A 5 -14.66 1.53 12.77
CA LYS A 5 -13.73 0.46 13.14
C LYS A 5 -12.98 -0.03 11.92
N LEU A 6 -11.70 -0.34 12.07
CA LEU A 6 -10.86 -0.90 11.02
C LEU A 6 -10.27 -2.22 11.48
N LEU A 7 -10.69 -3.33 10.85
CA LEU A 7 -9.98 -4.60 10.97
C LEU A 7 -8.78 -4.55 10.03
N GLY A 8 -7.59 -4.62 10.60
CA GLY A 8 -6.33 -4.47 9.88
C GLY A 8 -5.26 -5.40 10.41
N ALA A 9 -4.12 -5.45 9.73
CA ALA A 9 -2.93 -6.12 10.24
C ALA A 9 -1.75 -5.14 10.19
N TRP A 10 -0.96 -5.07 11.26
CA TRP A 10 0.07 -4.04 11.45
C TRP A 10 1.07 -3.94 10.29
N GLY A 11 1.41 -5.07 9.67
CA GLY A 11 2.37 -5.18 8.57
C GLY A 11 1.75 -5.13 7.17
N SER A 12 0.42 -5.00 7.06
CA SER A 12 -0.28 -5.02 5.77
C SER A 12 -0.25 -3.64 5.09
N PRO A 13 0.32 -3.50 3.89
CA PRO A 13 0.29 -2.23 3.16
C PRO A 13 -1.15 -1.79 2.87
N PHE A 14 -2.06 -2.73 2.63
CA PHE A 14 -3.48 -2.45 2.38
C PHE A 14 -4.21 -1.88 3.60
N SER A 15 -3.89 -2.37 4.81
CA SER A 15 -4.45 -1.79 6.04
C SER A 15 -3.94 -0.37 6.27
N ARG A 16 -2.64 -0.15 6.01
CA ARG A 16 -2.04 1.17 6.15
C ARG A 16 -2.57 2.20 5.17
N ARG A 17 -3.05 1.80 3.98
CA ARG A 17 -3.78 2.70 3.07
C ARG A 17 -4.98 3.33 3.76
N VAL A 18 -5.82 2.49 4.38
CA VAL A 18 -7.06 2.93 5.03
C VAL A 18 -6.77 3.78 6.26
N GLU A 19 -5.82 3.36 7.11
CA GLU A 19 -5.41 4.18 8.27
C GLU A 19 -4.89 5.56 7.85
N MET A 20 -4.10 5.64 6.78
CA MET A 20 -3.57 6.91 6.27
C MET A 20 -4.70 7.84 5.81
N ALA A 21 -5.68 7.31 5.07
CA ALA A 21 -6.84 8.09 4.65
C ALA A 21 -7.67 8.57 5.85
N LEU A 22 -7.97 7.71 6.82
CA LEU A 22 -8.69 8.12 8.04
C LEU A 22 -7.94 9.22 8.80
N LYS A 23 -6.62 9.10 8.95
CA LYS A 23 -5.77 10.13 9.58
C LYS A 23 -5.78 11.45 8.80
N LEU A 24 -5.63 11.41 7.47
CA LEU A 24 -5.74 12.59 6.60
C LEU A 24 -7.10 13.28 6.73
N LYS A 25 -8.17 12.51 6.90
CA LYS A 25 -9.53 13.03 7.11
C LYS A 25 -9.80 13.52 8.53
N GLY A 26 -8.89 13.27 9.49
CA GLY A 26 -9.10 13.57 10.90
C GLY A 26 -10.21 12.73 11.55
N VAL A 27 -10.43 11.51 11.05
CA VAL A 27 -11.48 10.61 11.53
C VAL A 27 -10.92 9.74 12.65
N GLU A 28 -11.56 9.77 13.81
CA GLU A 28 -11.28 8.82 14.90
C GLU A 28 -11.84 7.44 14.55
N TYR A 29 -11.08 6.40 14.86
CA TYR A 29 -11.47 5.01 14.61
C TYR A 29 -10.86 4.06 15.65
N GLU A 30 -11.54 2.95 15.89
CA GLU A 30 -10.98 1.81 16.62
C GLU A 30 -10.23 0.90 15.64
N TYR A 31 -8.97 0.61 15.94
CA TYR A 31 -8.19 -0.36 15.17
C TYR A 31 -8.25 -1.74 15.83
N ILE A 32 -8.66 -2.74 15.06
CA ILE A 32 -8.76 -4.12 15.50
C ILE A 32 -7.70 -4.93 14.75
N GLU A 33 -6.66 -5.33 15.45
CA GLU A 33 -5.57 -6.14 14.90
C GLU A 33 -6.05 -7.56 14.60
N GLU A 34 -5.81 -8.02 13.37
CA GLU A 34 -6.12 -9.37 12.90
C GLU A 34 -4.86 -10.22 12.77
N ASP A 35 -4.92 -11.45 13.30
CA ASP A 35 -3.95 -12.49 12.99
C ASP A 35 -4.31 -13.14 11.64
N LEU A 36 -3.50 -12.86 10.60
CA LEU A 36 -3.76 -13.39 9.26
C LEU A 36 -3.46 -14.90 9.14
N ALA A 37 -2.73 -15.50 10.08
CA ALA A 37 -2.54 -16.94 10.17
C ALA A 37 -3.74 -17.63 10.85
N ASN A 38 -4.43 -16.92 11.75
CA ASN A 38 -5.60 -17.40 12.48
C ASN A 38 -6.74 -16.36 12.46
N LYS A 39 -7.44 -16.30 11.33
CA LYS A 39 -8.44 -15.25 11.04
C LYS A 39 -9.59 -15.26 12.06
N SER A 40 -9.91 -14.08 12.61
CA SER A 40 -10.92 -13.97 13.65
C SER A 40 -12.34 -14.30 13.13
N PRO A 41 -13.27 -14.70 14.01
CA PRO A 41 -14.69 -14.80 13.66
C PRO A 41 -15.28 -13.48 13.14
N LEU A 42 -14.78 -12.33 13.59
CA LEU A 42 -15.23 -11.02 13.12
C LEU A 42 -14.84 -10.80 11.66
N LEU A 43 -13.59 -11.08 11.29
CA LEU A 43 -13.14 -10.98 9.91
C LEU A 43 -13.94 -11.91 8.99
N LEU A 44 -14.16 -13.15 9.41
CA LEU A 44 -14.93 -14.12 8.63
C LEU A 44 -16.41 -13.72 8.50
N LYS A 45 -16.97 -13.05 9.51
CA LYS A 45 -18.34 -12.51 9.48
C LYS A 45 -18.46 -11.31 8.54
N TYR A 46 -17.51 -10.38 8.60
CA TYR A 46 -17.62 -9.09 7.92
C TYR A 46 -17.01 -9.06 6.51
N ASN A 47 -16.13 -10.01 6.17
CA ASN A 47 -15.65 -10.25 4.82
C ASN A 47 -15.69 -11.76 4.50
N PRO A 48 -16.88 -12.37 4.40
CA PRO A 48 -17.01 -13.81 4.20
C PRO A 48 -16.50 -14.28 2.83
N ILE A 49 -16.49 -13.39 1.83
CA ILE A 49 -16.07 -13.69 0.45
C ILE A 49 -14.56 -13.82 0.37
N HIS A 50 -13.82 -12.75 0.69
CA HIS A 50 -12.37 -12.73 0.51
C HIS A 50 -11.60 -13.13 1.77
N LYS A 51 -12.20 -12.93 2.96
CA LYS A 51 -11.58 -13.22 4.26
C LYS A 51 -10.22 -12.51 4.38
N LYS A 52 -10.13 -11.27 3.91
CA LYS A 52 -8.93 -10.45 3.85
C LYS A 52 -9.14 -9.13 4.59
N VAL A 53 -8.06 -8.58 5.11
CA VAL A 53 -7.98 -7.19 5.60
C VAL A 53 -7.50 -6.26 4.48
N PRO A 54 -7.83 -4.95 4.51
CA PRO A 54 -8.65 -4.28 5.51
C PRO A 54 -10.16 -4.54 5.36
N VAL A 55 -10.88 -4.40 6.48
CA VAL A 55 -12.35 -4.26 6.50
C VAL A 55 -12.70 -3.03 7.33
N LEU A 56 -13.40 -2.07 6.72
CA LEU A 56 -13.91 -0.88 7.41
C LEU A 56 -15.35 -1.13 7.84
N LEU A 57 -15.65 -0.83 9.10
CA LEU A 57 -17.01 -0.75 9.61
C LEU A 57 -17.34 0.69 9.91
N HIS A 58 -18.44 1.18 9.35
CA HIS A 58 -18.95 2.52 9.63
C HIS A 58 -20.45 2.44 9.92
N ASN A 59 -20.83 2.72 11.17
CA ASN A 59 -22.23 2.63 11.66
C ASN A 59 -22.89 1.28 11.33
N GLY A 60 -22.18 0.18 11.62
CA GLY A 60 -22.65 -1.19 11.39
C GLY A 60 -22.61 -1.68 9.93
N LYS A 61 -22.26 -0.82 8.96
CA LYS A 61 -22.06 -1.20 7.56
C LYS A 61 -20.61 -1.56 7.31
N THR A 62 -20.38 -2.69 6.64
CA THR A 62 -19.04 -3.24 6.42
C THR A 62 -18.62 -3.10 4.97
N MET A 63 -17.36 -2.73 4.73
CA MET A 63 -16.76 -2.59 3.41
C MET A 63 -15.38 -3.25 3.40
N ALA A 64 -15.09 -3.98 2.32
CA ALA A 64 -13.81 -4.61 2.07
C ALA A 64 -13.17 -4.01 0.80
N GLU A 65 -11.92 -4.41 0.51
CA GLU A 65 -11.08 -3.90 -0.58
C GLU A 65 -10.56 -2.47 -0.33
N SER A 66 -9.24 -2.32 -0.19
CA SER A 66 -8.66 -1.04 0.24
C SER A 66 -9.02 0.12 -0.69
N LEU A 67 -9.02 -0.08 -2.01
CA LEU A 67 -9.35 0.99 -2.96
C LEU A 67 -10.82 1.43 -2.84
N VAL A 68 -11.73 0.46 -2.68
CA VAL A 68 -13.16 0.74 -2.47
C VAL A 68 -13.37 1.50 -1.15
N ILE A 69 -12.66 1.10 -0.10
CA ILE A 69 -12.69 1.78 1.20
C ILE A 69 -12.14 3.21 1.09
N LEU A 70 -11.08 3.45 0.31
CA LEU A 70 -10.50 4.78 0.10
C LEU A 70 -11.49 5.72 -0.60
N GLU A 71 -12.15 5.25 -1.66
CA GLU A 71 -13.22 6.00 -2.35
C GLU A 71 -14.34 6.37 -1.37
N TYR A 72 -14.80 5.39 -0.58
CA TYR A 72 -15.82 5.63 0.44
C TYR A 72 -15.41 6.68 1.47
N ILE A 73 -14.16 6.63 1.95
CA ILE A 73 -13.63 7.61 2.90
C ILE A 73 -13.61 9.02 2.28
N ASP A 74 -13.14 9.16 1.05
CA ASP A 74 -13.09 10.45 0.37
C ASP A 74 -14.49 11.01 0.06
N GLU A 75 -15.43 10.11 -0.25
CA GLU A 75 -16.81 10.48 -0.50
C GLU A 75 -17.58 10.85 0.78
N THR A 76 -17.22 10.27 1.93
CA THR A 76 -17.91 10.48 3.21
C THR A 76 -17.37 11.69 3.95
N TRP A 77 -16.05 11.88 4.01
CA TRP A 77 -15.40 12.97 4.73
C TRP A 77 -14.69 13.91 3.76
N LYS A 78 -15.27 15.09 3.53
CA LYS A 78 -14.87 16.02 2.46
C LYS A 78 -13.64 16.88 2.75
N SER A 79 -13.22 17.00 4.01
CA SER A 79 -11.97 17.66 4.36
C SER A 79 -10.78 16.90 3.79
N ASN A 80 -9.75 17.61 3.33
CA ASN A 80 -8.50 17.04 2.79
C ASN A 80 -8.77 15.96 1.73
N PRO A 81 -9.27 16.33 0.53
CA PRO A 81 -9.59 15.38 -0.53
C PRO A 81 -8.34 14.58 -0.94
N ILE A 82 -8.46 13.26 -1.05
CA ILE A 82 -7.38 12.39 -1.55
C ILE A 82 -7.49 12.16 -3.06
N LEU A 83 -8.67 12.41 -3.65
CA LEU A 83 -8.87 12.44 -5.08
C LEU A 83 -8.92 13.89 -5.60
N PRO A 84 -8.44 14.13 -6.83
CA PRO A 84 -8.66 15.41 -7.52
C PRO A 84 -10.16 15.71 -7.70
N GLU A 85 -10.51 16.98 -7.81
CA GLU A 85 -11.89 17.40 -8.12
C GLU A 85 -12.23 17.19 -9.59
N ASP A 86 -11.30 17.53 -10.49
CA ASP A 86 -11.46 17.40 -11.94
C ASP A 86 -11.75 15.94 -12.34
N PRO A 87 -12.76 15.69 -13.20
CA PRO A 87 -13.13 14.33 -13.59
C PRO A 87 -12.02 13.55 -14.29
N TYR A 88 -11.21 14.21 -15.13
CA TYR A 88 -10.13 13.55 -15.86
C TYR A 88 -9.00 13.19 -14.89
N ASP A 89 -8.56 14.14 -14.06
CA ASP A 89 -7.49 13.88 -13.09
C ASP A 89 -7.89 12.81 -12.07
N LYS A 90 -9.16 12.80 -11.65
CA LYS A 90 -9.73 11.74 -10.81
C LYS A 90 -9.70 10.38 -11.50
N ALA A 91 -10.04 10.31 -12.78
CA ALA A 91 -9.93 9.08 -13.55
C ALA A 91 -8.47 8.60 -13.69
N MET A 92 -7.53 9.53 -13.89
CA MET A 92 -6.11 9.22 -13.95
C MET A 92 -5.54 8.75 -12.61
N ALA A 93 -5.95 9.34 -11.49
CA ALA A 93 -5.58 8.88 -10.16
C ALA A 93 -6.05 7.43 -9.92
N ARG A 94 -7.29 7.10 -10.31
CA ARG A 94 -7.82 5.73 -10.24
C ARG A 94 -7.07 4.77 -11.15
N PHE A 95 -6.73 5.20 -12.37
CA PHE A 95 -5.95 4.41 -13.31
C PHE A 95 -4.59 4.03 -12.72
N TRP A 96 -3.84 5.00 -12.17
CA TRP A 96 -2.53 4.74 -11.60
C TRP A 96 -2.58 3.91 -10.31
N ALA A 97 -3.58 4.14 -9.46
CA ALA A 97 -3.83 3.28 -8.30
C ALA A 97 -4.07 1.82 -8.71
N LYS A 98 -4.89 1.60 -9.74
CA LYS A 98 -5.14 0.28 -10.31
C LYS A 98 -3.89 -0.32 -10.95
N PHE A 99 -3.11 0.47 -11.67
CA PHE A 99 -1.84 0.02 -12.27
C PHE A 99 -0.86 -0.48 -11.20
N ILE A 100 -0.76 0.21 -10.06
CA ILE A 100 0.08 -0.23 -8.94
C ILE A 100 -0.37 -1.61 -8.42
N ASP A 101 -1.66 -1.78 -8.16
CA ASP A 101 -2.22 -3.01 -7.60
C ASP A 101 -2.20 -4.19 -8.57
N GLU A 102 -2.39 -3.94 -9.88
CA GLU A 102 -2.50 -5.00 -10.90
C GLU A 102 -1.19 -5.30 -11.63
N LYS A 103 -0.21 -4.41 -11.60
CA LYS A 103 1.05 -4.55 -12.34
C LYS A 103 2.27 -4.49 -11.43
N CYS A 104 2.47 -3.38 -10.72
CA CYS A 104 3.67 -3.18 -9.92
C CYS A 104 3.77 -4.18 -8.75
N MET A 105 2.73 -4.25 -7.91
CA MET A 105 2.74 -5.12 -6.74
C MET A 105 2.85 -6.60 -7.11
N PRO A 106 2.09 -7.15 -8.09
CA PRO A 106 2.24 -8.54 -8.50
C PRO A 106 3.64 -8.89 -9.01
N ALA A 107 4.24 -8.03 -9.85
CA ALA A 107 5.60 -8.27 -10.34
C ALA A 107 6.62 -8.29 -9.19
N ILE A 108 6.53 -7.34 -8.24
CA ILE A 108 7.41 -7.30 -7.07
C ILE A 108 7.18 -8.51 -6.15
N TRP A 109 5.92 -8.94 -5.94
CA TRP A 109 5.63 -10.16 -5.19
C TRP A 109 6.17 -11.41 -5.86
N GLN A 110 6.08 -11.49 -7.18
CA GLN A 110 6.61 -12.62 -7.93
C GLN A 110 8.13 -12.74 -7.74
N ILE A 111 8.87 -11.63 -7.78
CA ILE A 111 10.32 -11.64 -7.49
C ILE A 111 10.61 -12.26 -6.12
N MET A 112 9.79 -11.91 -5.11
CA MET A 112 9.93 -12.38 -3.74
C MET A 112 9.57 -13.86 -3.54
N LEU A 113 8.61 -14.39 -4.31
CA LEU A 113 8.02 -15.71 -4.10
C LEU A 113 8.50 -16.77 -5.11
N SER A 114 9.04 -16.35 -6.25
CA SER A 114 9.47 -17.25 -7.32
C SER A 114 10.85 -17.86 -7.07
N LYS A 115 11.05 -19.03 -7.70
CA LYS A 115 12.36 -19.67 -7.87
C LYS A 115 13.22 -18.87 -8.84
N GLU A 116 14.52 -19.10 -8.79
CA GLU A 116 15.54 -18.32 -9.50
C GLU A 116 15.28 -18.19 -11.01
N ASN A 117 14.84 -19.26 -11.69
CA ASN A 117 14.57 -19.29 -13.12
C ASN A 117 13.35 -18.44 -13.58
N GLU A 118 12.40 -18.15 -12.69
CA GLU A 118 11.24 -17.30 -12.98
C GLU A 118 11.44 -15.86 -12.49
N ARG A 119 12.50 -15.63 -11.71
CA ARG A 119 12.77 -14.35 -11.06
C ARG A 119 13.27 -13.29 -12.05
N GLU A 120 14.11 -13.66 -13.02
CA GLU A 120 14.67 -12.71 -14.00
C GLU A 120 13.58 -11.97 -14.77
N LYS A 121 12.61 -12.72 -15.32
CA LYS A 121 11.48 -12.13 -16.03
C LYS A 121 10.64 -11.20 -15.14
N ALA A 122 10.39 -11.61 -13.89
CA ALA A 122 9.65 -10.78 -12.94
C ALA A 122 10.41 -9.49 -12.57
N ILE A 123 11.75 -9.54 -12.49
CA ILE A 123 12.60 -8.36 -12.30
C ILE A 123 12.46 -7.41 -13.49
N GLU A 124 12.55 -7.92 -14.72
CA GLU A 124 12.40 -7.08 -15.92
C GLU A 124 11.02 -6.41 -15.98
N GLU A 125 9.95 -7.15 -15.73
CA GLU A 125 8.58 -6.63 -15.70
C GLU A 125 8.41 -5.58 -14.59
N ALA A 126 8.91 -5.84 -13.38
CA ALA A 126 8.85 -4.88 -12.28
C ALA A 126 9.62 -3.61 -12.61
N ILE A 127 10.81 -3.71 -13.20
CA ILE A 127 11.60 -2.54 -13.64
C ILE A 127 10.83 -1.73 -14.68
N GLN A 128 10.21 -2.38 -15.66
CA GLN A 128 9.40 -1.69 -16.67
C GLN A 128 8.22 -0.94 -16.04
N HIS A 129 7.48 -1.59 -15.15
CA HIS A 129 6.34 -0.96 -14.47
C HIS A 129 6.76 0.19 -13.56
N LEU A 130 7.86 0.06 -12.83
CA LEU A 130 8.41 1.13 -12.01
C LEU A 130 8.89 2.31 -12.86
N LYS A 131 9.47 2.06 -14.05
CA LYS A 131 9.84 3.13 -15.00
C LYS A 131 8.62 3.88 -15.50
N THR A 132 7.52 3.17 -15.76
CA THR A 132 6.24 3.79 -16.12
C THR A 132 5.75 4.73 -15.01
N LEU A 133 5.81 4.30 -13.75
CA LEU A 133 5.45 5.16 -12.61
C LEU A 133 6.38 6.36 -12.44
N GLU A 134 7.69 6.16 -12.59
CA GLU A 134 8.66 7.24 -12.50
C GLU A 134 8.40 8.32 -13.56
N ASN A 135 8.06 7.91 -14.79
CA ASN A 135 7.69 8.81 -15.88
C ASN A 135 6.36 9.53 -15.66
N GLU A 136 5.44 8.98 -14.85
CA GLU A 136 4.22 9.67 -14.44
C GLU A 136 4.51 10.71 -13.34
N LEU A 137 5.37 10.35 -12.39
CA LEU A 137 5.75 11.20 -11.27
C LEU A 137 6.51 12.44 -11.74
N LYS A 138 7.41 12.29 -12.73
CA LYS A 138 8.18 13.38 -13.36
C LYS A 138 8.91 14.25 -12.34
N ASP A 139 8.48 15.49 -12.17
CA ASP A 139 9.03 16.50 -11.27
C ASP A 139 8.11 16.79 -10.08
N LYS A 140 6.96 16.12 -9.99
CA LYS A 140 5.99 16.29 -8.91
C LYS A 140 6.60 15.84 -7.58
N LYS A 141 6.24 16.53 -6.49
CA LYS A 141 6.60 16.12 -5.13
C LYS A 141 5.91 14.81 -4.74
N PHE A 142 4.61 14.72 -5.02
CA PHE A 142 3.75 13.56 -4.83
C PHE A 142 2.95 13.30 -6.12
N PHE A 143 2.41 12.10 -6.29
CA PHE A 143 1.49 11.84 -7.42
C PHE A 143 0.24 12.74 -7.33
N GLY A 144 -0.19 13.10 -6.12
CA GLY A 144 -1.20 14.12 -5.84
C GLY A 144 -0.74 15.58 -6.00
N GLY A 145 0.47 15.83 -6.50
CA GLY A 145 1.04 17.18 -6.66
C GLY A 145 1.81 17.62 -5.41
N GLU A 146 1.33 18.65 -4.73
CA GLU A 146 1.98 19.21 -3.52
C GLU A 146 1.67 18.43 -2.24
N THR A 147 0.62 17.61 -2.25
CA THR A 147 0.14 16.83 -1.10
C THR A 147 -0.10 15.37 -1.47
N ILE A 148 -0.16 14.51 -0.46
CA ILE A 148 -0.44 13.07 -0.62
C ILE A 148 -1.85 12.89 -1.20
N GLY A 149 -1.94 12.24 -2.37
CA GLY A 149 -3.20 11.84 -3.00
C GLY A 149 -3.43 10.33 -2.99
N LEU A 150 -4.49 9.88 -3.67
CA LEU A 150 -4.87 8.46 -3.77
C LEU A 150 -3.69 7.59 -4.24
N VAL A 151 -2.99 8.01 -5.29
CA VAL A 151 -1.90 7.24 -5.88
C VAL A 151 -0.74 7.11 -4.89
N ASP A 152 -0.40 8.16 -4.14
CA ASP A 152 0.63 8.11 -3.10
C ASP A 152 0.26 7.16 -1.96
N ILE A 153 -1.01 7.18 -1.53
CA ILE A 153 -1.53 6.26 -0.51
C ILE A 153 -1.37 4.81 -1.00
N VAL A 154 -1.72 4.53 -2.25
CA VAL A 154 -1.68 3.20 -2.84
C VAL A 154 -0.24 2.74 -3.12
N ALA A 155 0.62 3.66 -3.52
CA ALA A 155 2.05 3.43 -3.75
C ALA A 155 2.84 3.20 -2.46
N ASN A 156 2.21 3.20 -1.28
CA ASN A 156 2.87 2.96 0.00
C ASN A 156 3.75 1.71 0.01
N PHE A 157 3.34 0.65 -0.69
CA PHE A 157 4.13 -0.56 -0.83
C PHE A 157 5.50 -0.29 -1.48
N ILE A 158 5.54 0.52 -2.54
CA ILE A 158 6.77 0.96 -3.20
C ILE A 158 7.52 1.95 -2.28
N GLY A 159 6.79 2.87 -1.66
CA GLY A 159 7.32 3.91 -0.76
C GLY A 159 8.04 3.39 0.48
N PHE A 160 7.66 2.21 0.99
CA PHE A 160 8.20 1.71 2.25
C PHE A 160 8.50 0.20 2.27
N TRP A 161 7.55 -0.65 1.88
CA TRP A 161 7.71 -2.10 1.98
C TRP A 161 8.77 -2.63 1.03
N LEU A 162 8.87 -2.09 -0.20
CA LEU A 162 9.89 -2.50 -1.16
C LEU A 162 11.29 -2.26 -0.59
N GLY A 163 11.53 -1.12 0.07
CA GLY A 163 12.80 -0.86 0.74
C GLY A 163 13.11 -1.87 1.85
N ALA A 164 12.11 -2.24 2.67
CA ALA A 164 12.27 -3.27 3.69
C ALA A 164 12.52 -4.66 3.10
N VAL A 165 11.91 -4.98 1.95
CA VAL A 165 12.14 -6.22 1.20
C VAL A 165 13.56 -6.28 0.67
N GLN A 166 14.03 -5.23 0.00
CA GLN A 166 15.39 -5.13 -0.52
C GLN A 166 16.43 -5.36 0.57
N GLU A 167 16.22 -4.75 1.73
CA GLU A 167 17.09 -4.92 2.90
C GLU A 167 17.02 -6.33 3.51
N ALA A 168 15.83 -6.94 3.53
CA ALA A 168 15.64 -8.30 4.04
C ALA A 168 16.28 -9.37 3.14
N THR A 169 16.34 -9.14 1.83
CA THR A 169 16.81 -10.11 0.82
C THR A 169 18.20 -9.83 0.25
N GLY A 170 18.72 -8.61 0.43
CA GLY A 170 19.92 -8.13 -0.24
C GLY A 170 19.72 -7.78 -1.72
N MET A 171 18.47 -7.77 -2.20
CA MET A 171 18.14 -7.40 -3.58
C MET A 171 18.18 -5.87 -3.78
N GLU A 172 18.58 -5.43 -4.96
CA GLU A 172 18.54 -4.01 -5.34
C GLU A 172 17.72 -3.79 -6.62
N LEU A 173 16.40 -3.61 -6.44
CA LEU A 173 15.46 -3.34 -7.54
C LEU A 173 15.37 -1.84 -7.85
N VAL A 174 15.25 -1.00 -6.82
CA VAL A 174 15.12 0.46 -6.85
C VAL A 174 16.31 1.11 -6.15
N ASN A 175 17.02 1.97 -6.89
CA ASN A 175 18.13 2.79 -6.41
C ASN A 175 18.21 4.11 -7.17
N LYS A 176 19.06 5.04 -6.71
CA LYS A 176 19.17 6.40 -7.28
C LYS A 176 19.75 6.43 -8.70
N GLU A 177 20.53 5.43 -9.09
CA GLU A 177 21.09 5.34 -10.44
C GLU A 177 20.03 4.96 -11.47
N ARG A 178 19.14 4.03 -11.10
CA ARG A 178 18.11 3.49 -12.00
C ARG A 178 16.80 4.27 -11.93
N PHE A 179 16.45 4.78 -10.75
CA PHE A 179 15.17 5.45 -10.46
C PHE A 179 15.33 6.72 -9.61
N PRO A 180 16.04 7.76 -10.08
CA PRO A 180 16.33 8.95 -9.30
C PRO A 180 15.08 9.71 -8.83
N VAL A 181 14.06 9.83 -9.68
CA VAL A 181 12.81 10.55 -9.37
C VAL A 181 11.98 9.75 -8.38
N LEU A 182 11.86 8.44 -8.58
CA LEU A 182 11.12 7.59 -7.64
C LEU A 182 11.81 7.57 -6.27
N CYS A 183 13.14 7.54 -6.22
CA CYS A 183 13.88 7.60 -4.95
C CYS A 183 13.66 8.94 -4.24
N LYS A 184 13.62 10.07 -4.98
CA LYS A 184 13.29 11.37 -4.40
C LYS A 184 11.88 11.36 -3.80
N TRP A 185 10.90 10.79 -4.50
CA TRP A 185 9.54 10.65 -3.96
C TRP A 185 9.49 9.72 -2.75
N ILE A 186 10.23 8.60 -2.73
CA ILE A 186 10.33 7.73 -1.55
C ILE A 186 10.81 8.53 -0.33
N ASP A 187 11.87 9.34 -0.51
CA ASP A 187 12.43 10.18 0.55
C ASP A 187 11.40 11.22 1.05
N GLU A 188 10.67 11.89 0.16
CA GLU A 188 9.59 12.82 0.53
C GLU A 188 8.41 12.11 1.22
N TYR A 189 8.03 10.93 0.71
CA TYR A 189 6.91 10.14 1.18
C TYR A 189 7.11 9.68 2.62
N VAL A 190 8.24 9.04 2.94
CA VAL A 190 8.50 8.53 4.30
C VAL A 190 8.72 9.64 5.34
N ASN A 191 9.08 10.85 4.89
CA ASN A 191 9.25 12.02 5.75
C ASN A 191 7.99 12.89 5.88
N CYS A 192 6.95 12.63 5.09
CA CYS A 192 5.65 13.27 5.26
C CYS A 192 5.06 12.88 6.63
N SER A 193 4.59 13.86 7.41
CA SER A 193 4.16 13.67 8.81
C SER A 193 3.12 12.57 8.97
N VAL A 194 2.03 12.63 8.19
CA VAL A 194 0.93 11.66 8.24
C VAL A 194 1.38 10.26 7.83
N VAL A 195 2.33 10.16 6.89
CA VAL A 195 2.89 8.88 6.45
C VAL A 195 3.74 8.30 7.57
N LYS A 196 4.68 9.09 8.12
CA LYS A 196 5.60 8.68 9.18
C LYS A 196 4.88 8.16 10.42
N GLU A 197 3.78 8.80 10.82
CA GLU A 197 2.93 8.37 11.95
C GLU A 197 2.10 7.10 11.65
N ASN A 198 2.07 6.67 10.39
CA ASN A 198 1.25 5.55 9.93
C ASN A 198 2.07 4.33 9.50
N LEU A 199 3.36 4.49 9.23
CA LEU A 199 4.23 3.39 8.85
C LEU A 199 4.50 2.45 10.03
N PRO A 200 4.53 1.12 9.81
CA PRO A 200 4.92 0.19 10.86
C PRO A 200 6.42 0.35 11.20
N PRO A 201 6.86 -0.08 12.39
CA PRO A 201 8.28 -0.07 12.73
C PRO A 201 9.09 -0.89 11.72
N ARG A 202 10.05 -0.24 11.05
CA ARG A 202 10.81 -0.83 9.93
C ARG A 202 11.55 -2.10 10.33
N ASP A 203 12.26 -2.08 11.46
CA ASP A 203 13.02 -3.23 11.96
C ASP A 203 12.12 -4.43 12.24
N LYS A 204 10.94 -4.19 12.82
CA LYS A 204 9.92 -5.22 13.07
C LYS A 204 9.42 -5.80 11.74
N LEU A 205 9.19 -4.96 10.73
CA LEU A 205 8.78 -5.40 9.40
C LEU A 205 9.86 -6.25 8.72
N ILE A 206 11.12 -5.82 8.75
CA ILE A 206 12.24 -6.56 8.17
C ILE A 206 12.42 -7.91 8.87
N ALA A 207 12.39 -7.94 10.20
CA ALA A 207 12.47 -9.17 10.98
C ALA A 207 11.30 -10.13 10.67
N PHE A 208 10.10 -9.58 10.40
CA PHE A 208 8.95 -10.36 9.96
C PHE A 208 9.12 -10.91 8.53
N LEU A 209 9.66 -10.11 7.61
CA LEU A 209 9.83 -10.50 6.20
C LEU A 209 10.97 -11.49 5.99
N ARG A 210 12.13 -11.29 6.66
CA ARG A 210 13.35 -12.07 6.46
C ARG A 210 13.14 -13.59 6.46
N PRO A 211 12.54 -14.24 7.48
CA PRO A 211 12.33 -15.69 7.46
C PRO A 211 11.37 -16.14 6.34
N ARG A 212 10.40 -15.29 5.98
CA ARG A 212 9.40 -15.59 4.94
C ARG A 212 9.96 -15.51 3.52
N LEU A 213 11.00 -14.68 3.33
CA LEU A 213 11.67 -14.45 2.04
C LEU A 213 12.96 -15.26 1.89
N SER A 214 13.60 -15.67 3.00
CA SER A 214 14.80 -16.51 2.99
C SER A 214 14.52 -18.00 2.74
N ALA A 215 13.25 -18.40 2.79
CA ALA A 215 12.83 -19.78 2.70
C ALA A 215 12.38 -20.16 1.29
N SER A 216 13.25 -20.87 0.56
CA SER A 216 12.89 -21.82 -0.51
C SER A 216 12.05 -23.02 0.00
N SER A 217 11.36 -22.88 1.14
CA SER A 217 10.65 -23.94 1.85
C SER A 217 9.23 -23.53 2.22
N TRP A 218 8.40 -23.30 1.20
CA TRP A 218 6.97 -23.55 1.30
C TRP A 218 6.73 -24.98 0.80
N LYS A 219 6.88 -25.96 1.70
CA LYS A 219 6.31 -27.29 1.50
C LYS A 219 4.81 -27.17 1.77
N TYR A 220 4.00 -27.32 0.73
CA TYR A 220 2.63 -27.81 0.89
C TYR A 220 2.67 -29.26 1.37
#